data_AF-A0AA86JM89-F1
#
_entry.id   AF-A0AA86JM89-F1
#
_cell.length_a   1.000
_cell.length_b   1.000
_cell.length_c   1.000
_cell.angle_alpha   90.00
_cell.angle_beta   90.00
_cell.angle_gamma   90.00
#
_symmetry.space_group_name_H-M   'P 1'
#
loop_
_entity.id
_entity.type
_entity.pdbx_description
1 polymer ?
#
loop_
_entity_poly.entity_id
_entity_poly.type
_entity_poly.pdbx_seq_one_letter_code
_entity_poly.pdbx_strand_id
1 'polypeptide(L)'
;MFHDIGAYKIEERKKLIEIELNRPMEHAVYGSLFIKYFSPLSDLSPLILGHHMYPKYLDEGMAKIIPKDSLLLHLADIISVFYLNFKTIKKEWIMDKSDDEILPEHKKLFEIACDRYNLLEKLEDNRYIEEIYEIFDKKILTREEVISYAKMLDYAIDFRSKATVVHTISVQEINVQIANIINLGEETTMKIKIASMLHDIGKISIPVEILERQGKLTLEEYDKIKNHAIVGYRILSDLGLDDIRDISALHHEKLDGTGYPFKLKDSEISLEVRIVAIADIISALVGKRSYKGEFPKETVISILSDMALNNKIDSDICNIVIDKYDFILGRVRANTKETLTIYNNIMKEYEDLLSNFEKIGLFNRRLTL
;
A
#
# COMPACT_ATOMS: atom_id res chain seq x y z
N MET A 1 -5.93 5.14 12.67
CA MET A 1 -6.26 5.07 11.23
C MET A 1 -5.34 4.10 10.50
N PHE A 2 -4.02 4.31 10.45
CA PHE A 2 -3.11 3.39 9.74
C PHE A 2 -2.51 2.27 10.60
N HIS A 3 -3.00 2.06 11.82
CA HIS A 3 -2.40 1.06 12.73
C HIS A 3 -2.59 -0.37 12.23
N ASP A 4 -3.70 -0.64 11.54
CA ASP A 4 -3.99 -1.94 10.90
C ASP A 4 -3.47 -2.07 9.47
N ILE A 5 -2.61 -1.16 8.98
CA ILE A 5 -2.09 -1.23 7.61
C ILE A 5 -1.40 -2.57 7.31
N GLY A 6 -0.87 -3.23 8.34
CA GLY A 6 -0.26 -4.54 8.20
C GLY A 6 -1.24 -5.68 7.91
N ALA A 7 -2.55 -5.49 8.15
CA ALA A 7 -3.57 -6.50 7.90
C ALA A 7 -3.69 -6.83 6.40
N TYR A 8 -3.42 -5.86 5.51
CA TYR A 8 -3.44 -6.04 4.05
C TYR A 8 -2.47 -7.10 3.52
N LYS A 9 -1.39 -7.39 4.25
CA LYS A 9 -0.49 -8.52 3.91
C LYS A 9 -1.05 -9.87 4.34
N ILE A 10 -1.83 -9.90 5.42
CA ILE A 10 -2.34 -11.12 6.06
C ILE A 10 -3.67 -11.57 5.44
N GLU A 11 -4.34 -10.71 4.67
CA GLU A 11 -5.59 -10.99 3.94
C GLU A 11 -5.54 -12.18 2.96
N GLU A 12 -4.44 -12.93 2.87
CA GLU A 12 -4.43 -14.24 2.22
C GLU A 12 -5.41 -15.27 2.83
N ARG A 13 -6.23 -14.99 3.88
CA ARG A 13 -7.09 -16.05 4.43
C ARG A 13 -8.36 -15.80 5.24
N LYS A 14 -8.90 -14.58 5.44
CA LYS A 14 -10.31 -14.24 5.85
C LYS A 14 -10.41 -12.84 6.50
N LYS A 15 -11.66 -12.34 6.60
CA LYS A 15 -12.15 -11.06 7.18
C LYS A 15 -11.25 -10.49 8.30
N LEU A 16 -10.99 -9.17 8.30
CA LEU A 16 -10.24 -8.41 9.33
C LEU A 16 -10.46 -8.90 10.78
N ILE A 17 -11.71 -9.19 11.15
CA ILE A 17 -12.10 -9.72 12.46
C ILE A 17 -11.38 -11.04 12.80
N GLU A 18 -11.15 -11.93 11.83
CA GLU A 18 -10.41 -13.18 12.06
C GLU A 18 -8.90 -12.97 12.20
N ILE A 19 -8.34 -11.90 11.64
CA ILE A 19 -6.92 -11.54 11.79
C ILE A 19 -6.67 -11.00 13.20
N GLU A 20 -7.52 -10.08 13.68
CA GLU A 20 -7.51 -9.57 15.06
C GLU A 20 -7.67 -10.70 16.09
N LEU A 21 -8.56 -11.67 15.82
CA LEU A 21 -8.85 -12.74 16.76
C LEU A 21 -7.80 -13.86 16.79
N ASN A 22 -7.11 -14.16 15.68
CA ASN A 22 -6.23 -15.33 15.62
C ASN A 22 -4.73 -15.00 15.63
N ARG A 23 -4.30 -13.84 15.09
CA ARG A 23 -2.88 -13.48 14.90
C ARG A 23 -2.64 -11.96 15.04
N PRO A 24 -2.99 -11.32 16.18
CA PRO A 24 -2.94 -9.87 16.32
C PRO A 24 -1.52 -9.29 16.19
N MET A 25 -0.50 -10.01 16.67
CA MET A 25 0.89 -9.52 16.59
C MET A 25 1.49 -9.60 15.18
N GLU A 26 1.01 -10.48 14.30
CA GLU A 26 1.56 -10.59 12.93
C GLU A 26 1.34 -9.29 12.14
N HIS A 27 0.13 -8.72 12.19
CA HIS A 27 -0.13 -7.47 11.46
C HIS A 27 0.43 -6.24 12.20
N ALA A 28 0.50 -6.24 13.54
CA ALA A 28 1.14 -5.16 14.28
C ALA A 28 2.64 -5.05 13.97
N VAL A 29 3.35 -6.19 13.94
CA VAL A 29 4.78 -6.21 13.59
C VAL A 29 4.98 -5.81 12.14
N TYR A 30 4.24 -6.40 11.19
CA TYR A 30 4.40 -6.03 9.79
C TYR A 30 4.00 -4.58 9.54
N GLY A 31 2.88 -4.11 10.11
CA GLY A 31 2.41 -2.73 10.00
C GLY A 31 3.39 -1.72 10.59
N SER A 32 4.00 -2.05 11.74
CA SER A 32 5.05 -1.24 12.36
C SER A 32 6.28 -1.11 11.45
N LEU A 33 6.77 -2.22 10.88
CA LEU A 33 7.90 -2.19 9.94
C LEU A 33 7.53 -1.48 8.64
N PHE A 34 6.32 -1.70 8.12
CA PHE A 34 5.82 -1.02 6.94
C PHE A 34 5.86 0.50 7.14
N ILE A 35 5.31 0.99 8.25
CA ILE A 35 5.31 2.42 8.57
C ILE A 35 6.72 2.95 8.79
N LYS A 36 7.60 2.18 9.43
CA LYS A 36 9.01 2.55 9.63
C LYS A 36 9.75 2.81 8.30
N TYR A 37 9.52 1.99 7.28
CA TYR A 37 10.33 1.99 6.06
C TYR A 37 9.64 2.63 4.85
N PHE A 38 8.31 2.68 4.81
CA PHE A 38 7.53 3.03 3.62
C PHE A 38 6.51 4.15 3.84
N SER A 39 6.58 4.87 4.96
CA SER A 39 5.61 5.91 5.32
C SER A 39 6.29 7.20 5.77
N PRO A 40 5.67 8.38 5.53
CA PRO A 40 6.06 9.63 6.19
C PRO A 40 5.78 9.63 7.71
N LEU A 41 5.19 8.56 8.27
CA LEU A 41 4.86 8.40 9.68
C LEU A 41 5.85 7.48 10.43
N SER A 42 7.09 7.37 9.95
CA SER A 42 8.09 6.43 10.49
C SER A 42 8.25 6.51 12.01
N ASP A 43 8.16 7.71 12.59
CA ASP A 43 8.31 7.94 14.03
C ASP A 43 7.17 7.33 14.86
N LEU A 44 6.03 7.02 14.25
CA LEU A 44 4.89 6.36 14.89
C LEU A 44 4.98 4.83 14.81
N SER A 45 5.99 4.26 14.15
CA SER A 45 6.18 2.80 14.05
C SER A 45 6.18 2.08 15.40
N PRO A 46 6.83 2.58 16.47
CA PRO A 46 6.76 1.96 17.79
C PRO A 46 5.35 1.94 18.38
N LEU A 47 4.52 2.96 18.10
CA LEU A 47 3.13 3.00 18.56
C LEU A 47 2.34 1.83 17.99
N ILE A 48 2.51 1.60 16.68
CA ILE A 48 1.87 0.51 15.94
C ILE A 48 2.42 -0.84 16.37
N LEU A 49 3.69 -0.95 16.77
CA LEU A 49 4.22 -2.24 17.24
C LEU A 49 3.47 -2.77 18.48
N GLY A 50 3.08 -1.86 19.38
CA GLY A 50 2.48 -2.19 20.67
C GLY A 50 0.96 -2.14 20.75
N HIS A 51 0.24 -1.87 19.66
CA HIS A 51 -1.21 -1.56 19.74
C HIS A 51 -2.11 -2.75 20.06
N HIS A 52 -1.60 -3.99 20.08
CA HIS A 52 -2.29 -5.19 20.58
C HIS A 52 -1.79 -5.63 21.97
N MET A 53 -0.98 -4.81 22.62
CA MET A 53 -0.32 -5.18 23.85
C MET A 53 -1.13 -4.76 25.09
N TYR A 54 -1.17 -5.64 26.09
CA TYR A 54 -1.75 -5.36 27.39
C TYR A 54 -0.70 -4.85 28.39
N PRO A 55 -1.10 -4.03 29.38
CA PRO A 55 -0.20 -3.52 30.42
C PRO A 55 0.66 -4.58 31.10
N LYS A 56 0.09 -5.75 31.43
CA LYS A 56 0.82 -6.85 32.09
C LYS A 56 2.02 -7.41 31.31
N TYR A 57 2.12 -7.11 30.02
CA TYR A 57 3.21 -7.56 29.15
C TYR A 57 4.25 -6.46 28.89
N LEU A 58 4.03 -5.23 29.35
CA LEU A 58 4.95 -4.11 29.23
C LEU A 58 5.93 -4.08 30.41
N ASP A 59 6.91 -4.99 30.42
CA ASP A 59 8.01 -4.92 31.38
C ASP A 59 9.01 -3.77 31.08
N GLU A 60 9.98 -3.53 31.98
CA GLU A 60 10.99 -2.47 31.80
C GLU A 60 11.84 -2.63 30.53
N GLY A 61 11.97 -3.85 30.00
CA GLY A 61 12.67 -4.12 28.75
C GLY A 61 11.83 -3.71 27.55
N MET A 62 10.56 -4.14 27.51
CA MET A 62 9.61 -3.81 26.45
C MET A 62 9.26 -2.32 26.44
N ALA A 63 9.18 -1.67 27.59
CA ALA A 63 8.92 -0.22 27.71
C ALA A 63 9.99 0.67 27.08
N LYS A 64 11.18 0.13 26.76
CA LYS A 64 12.21 0.84 25.99
C LYS A 64 11.95 0.85 24.49
N ILE A 65 11.12 -0.08 24.01
CA ILE A 65 10.83 -0.31 22.60
C ILE A 65 9.40 0.14 22.27
N ILE A 66 8.44 -0.20 23.13
CA ILE A 66 7.02 0.07 22.98
C ILE A 66 6.65 1.23 23.89
N PRO A 67 6.26 2.39 23.35
CA PRO A 67 5.79 3.51 24.16
C PRO A 67 4.48 3.16 24.85
N LYS A 68 4.27 3.69 26.06
CA LYS A 68 3.01 3.52 26.80
C LYS A 68 1.78 4.00 26.03
N ASP A 69 1.97 5.01 25.17
CA ASP A 69 0.92 5.56 24.30
C ASP A 69 0.34 4.50 23.32
N SER A 70 1.08 3.42 23.01
CA SER A 70 0.55 2.26 22.30
C SER A 70 -0.65 1.62 23.00
N LEU A 71 -0.69 1.66 24.33
CA LEU A 71 -1.76 1.09 25.13
C LEU A 71 -3.04 1.94 25.09
N LEU A 72 -2.92 3.22 24.71
CA LEU A 72 -4.09 4.08 24.46
C LEU A 72 -4.70 3.75 23.10
N LEU A 73 -3.85 3.52 22.09
CA LEU A 73 -4.29 3.01 20.80
C LEU A 73 -4.94 1.62 20.93
N HIS A 74 -4.36 0.74 21.76
CA HIS A 74 -4.96 -0.56 22.10
C HIS A 74 -6.36 -0.43 22.71
N LEU A 75 -6.54 0.52 23.65
CA LEU A 75 -7.87 0.78 24.23
C LEU A 75 -8.88 1.23 23.17
N ALA A 76 -8.48 2.16 22.29
CA ALA A 76 -9.34 2.61 21.19
C ALA A 76 -9.71 1.46 20.24
N ASP A 77 -8.77 0.57 19.97
CA ASP A 77 -8.99 -0.62 19.14
C ASP A 77 -9.97 -1.61 19.79
N ILE A 78 -9.80 -1.93 21.07
CA ILE A 78 -10.74 -2.76 21.84
C ILE A 78 -12.17 -2.18 21.77
N ILE A 79 -12.31 -0.87 21.97
CA ILE A 79 -13.59 -0.17 21.88
C ILE A 79 -14.16 -0.34 20.46
N SER A 80 -13.36 -0.10 19.41
CA SER A 80 -13.79 -0.27 18.02
C SER A 80 -14.31 -1.69 17.75
N VAL A 81 -13.52 -2.73 18.10
CA VAL A 81 -13.87 -4.14 17.89
C VAL A 81 -15.13 -4.51 18.66
N PHE A 82 -15.27 -4.08 19.91
CA PHE A 82 -16.45 -4.36 20.71
C PHE A 82 -17.70 -3.70 20.11
N TYR A 83 -17.60 -2.43 19.72
CA TYR A 83 -18.72 -1.71 19.09
C TYR A 83 -19.14 -2.36 17.76
N LEU A 84 -18.18 -2.80 16.93
CA LEU A 84 -18.48 -3.50 15.67
C LEU A 84 -19.28 -4.79 15.89
N ASN A 85 -18.97 -5.54 16.96
CA ASN A 85 -19.62 -6.81 17.29
C ASN A 85 -20.98 -6.66 17.99
N PHE A 86 -21.08 -5.73 18.95
CA PHE A 86 -22.26 -5.63 19.82
C PHE A 86 -23.15 -4.43 19.53
N LYS A 87 -22.69 -3.46 18.72
CA LYS A 87 -23.38 -2.19 18.41
C LYS A 87 -23.69 -1.32 19.63
N THR A 88 -23.08 -1.62 20.77
CA THR A 88 -23.21 -0.85 22.01
C THR A 88 -21.97 -1.10 22.87
N ILE A 89 -21.58 -0.09 23.65
CA ILE A 89 -20.53 -0.20 24.66
C ILE A 89 -21.05 0.43 25.95
N LYS A 90 -20.95 -0.33 27.04
CA LYS A 90 -21.23 0.19 28.37
C LYS A 90 -19.93 0.71 28.98
N LYS A 91 -19.96 1.92 29.53
CA LYS A 91 -18.82 2.53 30.22
C LYS A 91 -18.26 1.59 31.29
N GLU A 92 -19.13 0.93 32.04
CA GLU A 92 -18.80 0.00 33.11
C GLU A 92 -17.91 -1.15 32.64
N TRP A 93 -18.12 -1.65 31.41
CA TRP A 93 -17.33 -2.78 30.88
C TRP A 93 -15.84 -2.44 30.78
N ILE A 94 -15.50 -1.20 30.43
CA ILE A 94 -14.11 -0.72 30.42
C ILE A 94 -13.60 -0.46 31.84
N MET A 95 -14.45 0.13 32.70
CA MET A 95 -14.06 0.48 34.07
C MET A 95 -13.82 -0.74 34.95
N ASP A 96 -14.52 -1.84 34.69
CA ASP A 96 -14.41 -3.11 35.42
C ASP A 96 -13.17 -3.94 35.04
N LYS A 97 -12.45 -3.55 33.98
CA LYS A 97 -11.19 -4.23 33.58
C LYS A 97 -10.12 -4.09 34.65
N SER A 98 -9.26 -5.10 34.77
CA SER A 98 -8.10 -5.04 35.66
C SER A 98 -7.04 -4.05 35.18
N ASP A 99 -6.12 -3.65 36.05
CA ASP A 99 -4.99 -2.76 35.68
C ASP A 99 -3.96 -3.47 34.78
N ASP A 100 -3.98 -4.80 34.82
CA ASP A 100 -3.24 -5.70 33.93
C ASP A 100 -3.80 -5.72 32.49
N GLU A 101 -5.06 -5.29 32.31
CA GLU A 101 -5.74 -5.22 31.02
C GLU A 101 -5.79 -3.77 30.47
N ILE A 102 -6.13 -2.80 31.30
CA ILE A 102 -6.21 -1.38 30.91
C ILE A 102 -5.61 -0.54 32.03
N LEU A 103 -4.68 0.36 31.68
CA LEU A 103 -4.06 1.26 32.65
C LEU A 103 -5.09 2.16 33.36
N PRO A 104 -4.95 2.41 34.67
CA PRO A 104 -5.82 3.34 35.41
C PRO A 104 -5.93 4.73 34.77
N GLU A 105 -4.81 5.28 34.27
CA GLU A 105 -4.79 6.56 33.58
C GLU A 105 -5.62 6.55 32.29
N HIS A 106 -5.64 5.44 31.55
CA HIS A 106 -6.41 5.30 30.32
C HIS A 106 -7.90 5.12 30.60
N LYS A 107 -8.28 4.39 31.67
CA LYS A 107 -9.67 4.32 32.16
C LYS A 107 -10.19 5.71 32.50
N LYS A 108 -9.37 6.52 33.18
CA LYS A 108 -9.72 7.91 33.51
C LYS A 108 -9.89 8.79 32.27
N LEU A 109 -9.02 8.66 31.27
CA LEU A 109 -9.15 9.38 30.00
C LEU A 109 -10.43 8.98 29.26
N PHE A 110 -10.74 7.68 29.22
CA PHE A 110 -11.97 7.17 28.62
C PHE A 110 -13.21 7.68 29.35
N GLU A 111 -13.21 7.69 30.69
CA GLU A 111 -14.28 8.28 31.49
C GLU A 111 -14.49 9.77 31.16
N ILE A 112 -13.41 10.56 31.07
CA ILE A 112 -13.51 11.96 30.66
C ILE A 112 -14.07 12.09 29.23
N ALA A 113 -13.65 11.22 28.31
CA ALA A 113 -14.16 11.20 26.93
C ALA A 113 -15.67 10.92 26.88
N CYS A 114 -16.14 9.96 27.69
CA CYS A 114 -17.56 9.66 27.83
C CYS A 114 -18.33 10.84 28.43
N ASP A 115 -17.90 11.34 29.59
CA ASP A 115 -18.72 12.25 30.42
C ASP A 115 -18.68 13.70 29.92
N ARG A 116 -17.54 14.15 29.37
CA ARG A 116 -17.35 15.54 28.94
C ARG A 116 -17.54 15.73 27.44
N TYR A 117 -17.19 14.72 26.66
CA TYR A 117 -17.21 14.80 25.19
C TYR A 117 -18.26 13.91 24.56
N ASN A 118 -19.10 13.23 25.36
CA ASN A 118 -20.20 12.39 24.91
C ASN A 118 -19.74 11.30 23.91
N LEU A 119 -18.56 10.71 24.14
CA LEU A 119 -17.93 9.77 23.20
C LEU A 119 -18.89 8.64 22.77
N LEU A 120 -19.55 7.97 23.73
CA LEU A 120 -20.40 6.81 23.42
C LEU A 120 -21.61 7.18 22.57
N GLU A 121 -22.28 8.29 22.89
CA GLU A 121 -23.43 8.78 22.12
C GLU A 121 -23.01 9.13 20.69
N LYS A 122 -21.85 9.78 20.53
CA LYS A 122 -21.30 10.12 19.23
C LYS A 122 -20.93 8.91 18.40
N LEU A 123 -20.45 7.82 19.02
CA LEU A 123 -20.20 6.54 18.35
C LEU A 123 -21.51 5.89 17.87
N GLU A 124 -22.59 6.01 18.66
CA GLU A 124 -23.92 5.48 18.32
C GLU A 124 -24.58 6.22 17.15
N ASP A 125 -24.52 7.56 17.14
CA ASP A 125 -25.18 8.39 16.13
C ASP A 125 -24.27 8.87 15.00
N ASN A 126 -23.00 8.46 15.00
CA ASN A 126 -21.96 8.79 14.02
C ASN A 126 -21.51 10.26 13.99
N ARG A 127 -21.87 11.10 14.97
CA ARG A 127 -21.37 12.49 15.05
C ARG A 127 -19.84 12.60 15.13
N TYR A 128 -19.15 11.54 15.56
CA TYR A 128 -17.69 11.52 15.58
C TYR A 128 -17.06 11.68 14.18
N ILE A 129 -17.79 11.35 13.11
CA ILE A 129 -17.29 11.46 11.73
C ILE A 129 -17.01 12.92 11.37
N GLU A 130 -17.95 13.82 11.70
CA GLU A 130 -17.79 15.26 11.46
C GLU A 130 -16.59 15.82 12.23
N GLU A 131 -16.43 15.43 13.50
CA GLU A 131 -15.29 15.86 14.33
C GLU A 131 -13.95 15.38 13.77
N ILE A 132 -13.90 14.16 13.21
CA ILE A 132 -12.71 13.65 12.54
C ILE A 132 -12.38 14.47 11.29
N TYR A 133 -13.38 14.78 10.45
CA TYR A 133 -13.16 15.61 9.26
C TYR A 133 -12.72 17.03 9.63
N GLU A 134 -13.30 17.64 10.66
CA GLU A 134 -12.86 18.95 11.16
C GLU A 134 -11.39 18.96 11.65
N ILE A 135 -10.92 17.84 12.20
CA ILE A 135 -9.50 17.69 12.58
C ILE A 135 -8.62 17.63 11.32
N PHE A 136 -9.05 16.89 10.30
CA PHE A 136 -8.28 16.75 9.05
C PHE A 136 -8.30 18.01 8.19
N ASP A 137 -9.42 18.73 8.13
CA ASP A 137 -9.55 19.97 7.35
C ASP A 137 -8.63 21.09 7.86
N LYS A 138 -8.21 21.02 9.13
CA LYS A 138 -7.23 21.93 9.72
C LYS A 138 -5.79 21.61 9.30
N LYS A 139 -5.54 20.41 8.76
CA LYS A 139 -4.21 19.97 8.35
C LYS A 139 -3.98 20.31 6.87
N ILE A 140 -3.07 21.25 6.63
CA ILE A 140 -2.60 21.55 5.28
C ILE A 140 -1.38 20.68 5.01
N LEU A 141 -1.44 19.89 3.93
CA LEU A 141 -0.33 19.06 3.46
C LEU A 141 0.36 19.75 2.29
N THR A 142 1.68 19.71 2.27
CA THR A 142 2.50 20.06 1.11
C THR A 142 2.34 19.01 0.01
N ARG A 143 2.71 19.38 -1.22
CA ARG A 143 2.70 18.44 -2.36
C ARG A 143 3.58 17.22 -2.08
N GLU A 144 4.74 17.43 -1.47
CA GLU A 144 5.69 16.39 -1.10
C GLU A 144 5.09 15.41 -0.08
N GLU A 145 4.34 15.92 0.90
CA GLU A 145 3.62 15.09 1.87
C GLU A 145 2.50 14.29 1.19
N VAL A 146 1.68 14.93 0.33
CA VAL A 146 0.63 14.25 -0.43
C VAL A 146 1.21 13.10 -1.26
N ILE A 147 2.30 13.35 -1.99
CA ILE A 147 3.00 12.32 -2.76
C ILE A 147 3.55 11.22 -1.84
N SER A 148 4.06 11.58 -0.66
CA SER A 148 4.60 10.60 0.30
C SER A 148 3.50 9.70 0.88
N TYR A 149 2.33 10.25 1.19
CA TYR A 149 1.17 9.46 1.61
C TYR A 149 0.60 8.61 0.46
N ALA A 150 0.52 9.14 -0.76
CA ALA A 150 0.09 8.38 -1.92
C ALA A 150 1.02 7.18 -2.20
N LYS A 151 2.34 7.38 -2.09
CA LYS A 151 3.35 6.31 -2.18
C LYS A 151 3.19 5.27 -1.08
N MET A 152 2.91 5.70 0.15
CA MET A 152 2.63 4.77 1.25
C MET A 152 1.42 3.88 0.93
N LEU A 153 0.34 4.45 0.36
CA LEU A 153 -0.83 3.66 -0.03
C LEU A 153 -0.52 2.70 -1.18
N ASP A 154 0.22 3.15 -2.20
CA ASP A 154 0.67 2.31 -3.30
C ASP A 154 1.53 1.13 -2.80
N TYR A 155 2.48 1.40 -1.90
CA TYR A 155 3.28 0.36 -1.27
C TYR A 155 2.44 -0.61 -0.43
N ALA A 156 1.37 -0.17 0.24
CA ALA A 156 0.51 -1.09 0.99
C ALA A 156 -0.20 -2.09 0.06
N ILE A 157 -0.40 -1.73 -1.21
CA ILE A 157 -0.97 -2.59 -2.24
C ILE A 157 0.12 -3.50 -2.84
N ASP A 158 1.26 -2.92 -3.23
CA ASP A 158 2.28 -3.62 -4.01
C ASP A 158 3.33 -4.36 -3.15
N PHE A 159 3.55 -4.02 -1.89
CA PHE A 159 4.59 -4.66 -1.06
C PHE A 159 4.12 -5.94 -0.34
N ARG A 160 3.15 -6.65 -0.96
CA ARG A 160 2.64 -7.95 -0.49
C ARG A 160 3.57 -9.11 -0.81
N SER A 161 4.24 -9.04 -1.97
CA SER A 161 5.13 -10.09 -2.44
C SER A 161 6.43 -9.52 -2.98
N LYS A 162 7.48 -10.34 -2.97
CA LYS A 162 8.75 -10.00 -3.63
C LYS A 162 8.57 -9.66 -5.12
N ALA A 163 7.62 -10.30 -5.79
CA ALA A 163 7.41 -10.12 -7.22
C ALA A 163 6.83 -8.74 -7.54
N THR A 164 5.85 -8.29 -6.77
CA THR A 164 5.20 -6.98 -6.92
C THR A 164 6.15 -5.85 -6.54
N VAL A 165 6.98 -6.02 -5.49
CA VAL A 165 8.07 -5.07 -5.18
C VAL A 165 9.04 -4.90 -6.36
N VAL A 166 9.49 -6.01 -6.95
CA VAL A 166 10.40 -5.98 -8.11
C VAL A 166 9.73 -5.30 -9.30
N HIS A 167 8.44 -5.52 -9.52
CA HIS A 167 7.67 -4.87 -10.58
C HIS A 167 7.66 -3.35 -10.42
N THR A 168 7.22 -2.82 -9.28
CA THR A 168 7.12 -1.38 -9.00
C THR A 168 8.46 -0.67 -9.26
N ILE A 169 9.57 -1.27 -8.84
CA ILE A 169 10.92 -0.72 -9.06
C ILE A 169 11.34 -0.82 -10.53
N SER A 170 11.05 -1.95 -11.18
CA SER A 170 11.42 -2.17 -12.58
C SER A 170 10.72 -1.17 -13.49
N VAL A 171 9.42 -0.94 -13.29
CA VAL A 171 8.65 0.05 -14.04
C VAL A 171 9.29 1.43 -13.91
N GLN A 172 9.61 1.87 -12.69
CA GLN A 172 10.23 3.17 -12.45
C GLN A 172 11.61 3.30 -13.11
N GLU A 173 12.46 2.28 -12.98
CA GLU A 173 13.80 2.33 -13.57
C GLU A 173 13.73 2.34 -15.10
N ILE A 174 12.87 1.51 -15.71
CA ILE A 174 12.68 1.51 -17.16
C ILE A 174 12.22 2.89 -17.65
N ASN A 175 11.22 3.47 -16.98
CA ASN A 175 10.72 4.81 -17.27
C ASN A 175 11.82 5.88 -17.24
N VAL A 176 12.61 5.92 -16.16
CA VAL A 176 13.70 6.88 -16.00
C VAL A 176 14.77 6.69 -17.07
N GLN A 177 15.14 5.44 -17.39
CA GLN A 177 16.12 5.17 -18.43
C GLN A 177 15.63 5.63 -19.81
N ILE A 178 14.36 5.36 -20.16
CA ILE A 178 13.77 5.81 -21.43
C ILE A 178 13.77 7.34 -21.50
N ALA A 179 13.27 8.03 -20.46
CA ALA A 179 13.20 9.49 -20.42
C ALA A 179 14.58 10.16 -20.56
N ASN A 180 15.61 9.56 -19.95
CA ASN A 180 16.99 10.03 -20.07
C ASN A 180 17.58 9.78 -21.47
N ILE A 181 17.34 8.61 -22.06
CA ILE A 181 17.84 8.28 -23.42
C ILE A 181 17.27 9.24 -24.47
N ILE A 182 16.02 9.65 -24.33
CA ILE A 182 15.36 10.58 -25.26
C ILE A 182 15.45 12.06 -24.83
N ASN A 183 16.16 12.33 -23.73
CA ASN A 183 16.50 13.68 -23.25
C ASN A 183 15.31 14.60 -22.92
N LEU A 184 14.31 14.09 -22.17
CA LEU A 184 13.10 14.86 -21.79
C LEU A 184 13.32 15.99 -20.77
N GLY A 185 14.52 16.13 -20.22
CA GLY A 185 14.82 17.09 -19.15
C GLY A 185 14.41 16.60 -17.76
N GLU A 186 15.01 17.17 -16.72
CA GLU A 186 14.87 16.68 -15.33
C GLU A 186 13.44 16.79 -14.79
N GLU A 187 12.74 17.88 -15.09
CA GLU A 187 11.36 18.10 -14.60
C GLU A 187 10.40 17.03 -15.13
N THR A 188 10.41 16.79 -16.45
CA THR A 188 9.57 15.78 -17.10
C THR A 188 9.93 14.37 -16.64
N THR A 189 11.22 14.05 -16.54
CA THR A 189 11.69 12.77 -16.02
C THR A 189 11.21 12.55 -14.58
N MET A 190 11.19 13.60 -13.75
CA MET A 190 10.67 13.51 -12.38
C MET A 190 9.15 13.28 -12.35
N LYS A 191 8.38 13.96 -13.22
CA LYS A 191 6.94 13.72 -13.38
C LYS A 191 6.65 12.28 -13.80
N ILE A 192 7.35 11.77 -14.82
CA ILE A 192 7.24 10.37 -15.26
C ILE A 192 7.58 9.42 -14.11
N LYS A 193 8.66 9.69 -13.37
CA LYS A 193 9.05 8.85 -12.23
C LYS A 193 7.95 8.79 -11.17
N ILE A 194 7.41 9.93 -10.75
CA ILE A 194 6.33 9.96 -9.74
C ILE A 194 5.05 9.32 -10.30
N ALA A 195 4.68 9.59 -11.55
CA ALA A 195 3.52 8.97 -12.18
C ALA A 195 3.66 7.44 -12.26
N SER A 196 4.84 6.93 -12.65
CA SER A 196 5.12 5.51 -12.69
C SER A 196 5.10 4.85 -11.30
N MET A 197 5.40 5.60 -10.23
CA MET A 197 5.26 5.12 -8.85
C MET A 197 3.80 4.98 -8.43
N LEU A 198 2.86 5.70 -9.05
CA LEU A 198 1.46 5.77 -8.63
C LEU A 198 0.50 5.20 -9.68
N HIS A 199 1.02 4.63 -10.78
CA HIS A 199 0.24 4.14 -11.91
C HIS A 199 -0.84 3.13 -11.49
N ASP A 200 -0.53 2.36 -10.44
CA ASP A 200 -1.36 1.30 -9.91
C ASP A 200 -2.09 1.63 -8.60
N ILE A 201 -2.05 2.89 -8.11
CA ILE A 201 -2.68 3.29 -6.83
C ILE A 201 -4.17 2.92 -6.75
N GLY A 202 -4.86 2.89 -7.90
CA GLY A 202 -6.27 2.52 -7.96
C GLY A 202 -6.55 1.06 -7.66
N LYS A 203 -5.52 0.19 -7.60
CA LYS A 203 -5.64 -1.22 -7.16
C LYS A 203 -6.15 -1.33 -5.73
N ILE A 204 -6.12 -0.25 -4.94
CA ILE A 204 -6.73 -0.18 -3.60
C ILE A 204 -8.22 -0.54 -3.61
N SER A 205 -8.90 -0.31 -4.73
CA SER A 205 -10.31 -0.65 -4.93
C SER A 205 -10.57 -2.10 -5.35
N ILE A 206 -9.52 -2.86 -5.63
CA ILE A 206 -9.62 -4.22 -6.17
C ILE A 206 -9.51 -5.23 -5.02
N PRO A 207 -10.47 -6.17 -4.89
CA PRO A 207 -10.40 -7.22 -3.90
C PRO A 207 -9.10 -8.04 -3.99
N VAL A 208 -8.52 -8.35 -2.83
CA VAL A 208 -7.24 -9.08 -2.75
C VAL A 208 -7.33 -10.46 -3.41
N GLU A 209 -8.47 -11.12 -3.31
CA GLU A 209 -8.71 -12.45 -3.89
C GLU A 209 -8.72 -12.45 -5.44
N ILE A 210 -8.92 -11.26 -6.03
CA ILE A 210 -8.81 -11.04 -7.47
C ILE A 210 -7.35 -10.75 -7.83
N LEU A 211 -6.68 -9.86 -7.08
CA LEU A 211 -5.27 -9.51 -7.31
C LEU A 211 -4.33 -10.70 -7.20
N GLU A 212 -4.55 -11.58 -6.20
CA GLU A 212 -3.70 -12.74 -5.90
C GLU A 212 -4.20 -14.05 -6.55
N ARG A 213 -5.13 -13.97 -7.51
CA ARG A 213 -5.73 -15.14 -8.13
C ARG A 213 -4.67 -16.01 -8.81
N GLN A 214 -4.55 -17.26 -8.34
CA GLN A 214 -3.71 -18.27 -8.96
C GLN A 214 -4.43 -18.84 -10.20
N GLY A 215 -4.02 -18.40 -11.39
CA GLY A 215 -4.54 -18.89 -12.67
C GLY A 215 -5.16 -17.80 -13.54
N LYS A 216 -6.01 -18.20 -14.49
CA LYS A 216 -6.70 -17.25 -15.37
C LYS A 216 -7.85 -16.59 -14.63
N LEU A 217 -7.94 -15.27 -14.75
CA LEU A 217 -9.10 -14.49 -14.33
C LEU A 217 -10.29 -14.80 -15.24
N THR A 218 -11.48 -14.76 -14.66
CA THR A 218 -12.72 -14.69 -15.44
C THR A 218 -12.83 -13.33 -16.13
N LEU A 219 -13.73 -13.21 -17.12
CA LEU A 219 -13.96 -11.92 -17.79
C LEU A 219 -14.45 -10.84 -16.80
N GLU A 220 -15.32 -11.22 -15.86
CA GLU A 220 -15.83 -10.30 -14.84
C GLU A 220 -14.72 -9.84 -13.88
N GLU A 221 -13.85 -10.75 -13.45
CA GLU A 221 -12.69 -10.41 -12.62
C GLU A 221 -11.71 -9.51 -13.36
N TYR A 222 -11.49 -9.78 -14.65
CA TYR A 222 -10.65 -8.93 -15.49
C TYR A 222 -11.22 -7.52 -15.64
N ASP A 223 -12.53 -7.37 -15.88
CA ASP A 223 -13.20 -6.07 -15.95
C ASP A 223 -13.11 -5.31 -14.62
N LYS A 224 -13.19 -6.01 -13.48
CA LYS A 224 -12.93 -5.40 -12.17
C LYS A 224 -11.49 -4.87 -12.08
N ILE A 225 -10.50 -5.64 -12.48
CA ILE A 225 -9.10 -5.16 -12.47
C ILE A 225 -8.95 -3.90 -13.32
N LYS A 226 -9.54 -3.83 -14.51
CA LYS A 226 -9.45 -2.64 -15.38
C LYS A 226 -9.93 -1.35 -14.69
N ASN A 227 -10.82 -1.45 -13.70
CA ASN A 227 -11.30 -0.29 -12.96
C ASN A 227 -10.22 0.40 -12.13
N HIS A 228 -9.08 -0.24 -11.84
CA HIS A 228 -7.99 0.44 -11.11
C HIS A 228 -7.53 1.70 -11.86
N ALA A 229 -7.53 1.71 -13.18
CA ALA A 229 -7.08 2.86 -13.97
C ALA A 229 -8.01 4.08 -13.74
N ILE A 230 -9.33 3.90 -13.81
CA ILE A 230 -10.28 5.00 -13.57
C ILE A 230 -10.34 5.41 -12.10
N VAL A 231 -10.15 4.47 -11.17
CA VAL A 231 -10.06 4.79 -9.74
C VAL A 231 -8.79 5.58 -9.44
N GLY A 232 -7.65 5.17 -10.01
CA GLY A 232 -6.38 5.90 -9.90
C GLY A 232 -6.49 7.32 -10.46
N TYR A 233 -7.15 7.49 -11.61
CA TYR A 233 -7.45 8.81 -12.18
C TYR A 233 -8.19 9.71 -11.17
N ARG A 234 -9.25 9.20 -10.53
CA ARG A 234 -10.06 9.95 -9.56
C ARG A 234 -9.26 10.28 -8.30
N ILE A 235 -8.57 9.29 -7.72
CA ILE A 235 -7.73 9.49 -6.53
C ILE A 235 -6.71 10.60 -6.78
N LEU A 236 -5.97 10.54 -7.90
CA LEU A 236 -4.94 11.54 -8.19
C LEU A 236 -5.55 12.92 -8.49
N SER A 237 -6.76 12.99 -9.05
CA SER A 237 -7.50 14.25 -9.22
C SER A 237 -7.88 14.85 -7.85
N ASP A 238 -8.44 14.04 -6.96
CA ASP A 238 -8.88 14.48 -5.63
C ASP A 238 -7.69 14.92 -4.75
N LEU A 239 -6.50 14.35 -5.00
CA LEU A 239 -5.25 14.74 -4.37
C LEU A 239 -4.59 16.00 -5.00
N GLY A 240 -5.17 16.57 -6.06
CA GLY A 240 -4.62 17.74 -6.75
C GLY A 240 -3.32 17.45 -7.52
N LEU A 241 -3.12 16.21 -7.96
CA LEU A 241 -1.93 15.74 -8.69
C LEU A 241 -2.17 15.67 -10.20
N ASP A 242 -2.91 16.64 -10.75
CA ASP A 242 -3.34 16.66 -12.16
C ASP A 242 -2.17 16.62 -13.16
N ASP A 243 -1.01 17.17 -12.78
CA ASP A 243 0.18 17.23 -13.63
C ASP A 243 0.84 15.85 -13.87
N ILE A 244 0.52 14.85 -13.05
CA ILE A 244 0.98 13.46 -13.21
C ILE A 244 -0.16 12.46 -13.37
N ARG A 245 -1.41 12.88 -13.09
CA ARG A 245 -2.61 12.03 -13.10
C ARG A 245 -2.75 11.27 -14.41
N ASP A 246 -2.69 11.97 -15.53
CA ASP A 246 -2.91 11.36 -16.85
C ASP A 246 -1.76 10.40 -17.20
N ILE A 247 -0.52 10.80 -16.93
CA ILE A 247 0.69 9.98 -17.11
C ILE A 247 0.56 8.65 -16.35
N SER A 248 -0.01 8.71 -15.13
CA SER A 248 -0.21 7.60 -14.23
C SER A 248 -1.40 6.72 -14.64
N ALA A 249 -2.58 7.29 -14.80
CA ALA A 249 -3.83 6.55 -14.93
C ALA A 249 -4.14 6.06 -16.36
N LEU A 250 -3.48 6.62 -17.37
CA LEU A 250 -3.70 6.27 -18.78
C LEU A 250 -2.69 5.25 -19.33
N HIS A 251 -1.86 4.65 -18.46
CA HIS A 251 -0.80 3.70 -18.85
C HIS A 251 -1.32 2.42 -19.55
N HIS A 252 -2.63 2.17 -19.55
CA HIS A 252 -3.28 1.07 -20.26
C HIS A 252 -4.02 1.50 -21.54
N GLU A 253 -3.95 2.79 -21.90
CA GLU A 253 -4.40 3.25 -23.21
C GLU A 253 -3.49 2.70 -24.31
N LYS A 254 -4.06 2.52 -25.51
CA LYS A 254 -3.35 1.98 -26.68
C LYS A 254 -3.58 2.90 -27.85
N LEU A 255 -2.56 3.08 -28.70
CA LEU A 255 -2.65 4.05 -29.81
C LEU A 255 -3.78 3.72 -30.80
N ASP A 256 -4.17 2.45 -30.90
CA ASP A 256 -5.30 1.95 -31.72
C ASP A 256 -6.70 2.19 -31.11
N GLY A 257 -6.80 2.73 -29.90
CA GLY A 257 -8.07 2.96 -29.19
C GLY A 257 -8.67 1.70 -28.56
N THR A 258 -7.95 0.58 -28.52
CA THR A 258 -8.41 -0.66 -27.86
C THR A 258 -8.08 -0.72 -26.36
N GLY A 259 -7.44 0.34 -25.85
CA GLY A 259 -7.06 0.50 -24.45
C GLY A 259 -8.22 0.87 -23.51
N TYR A 260 -7.87 1.29 -22.30
CA TYR A 260 -8.79 1.75 -21.25
C TYR A 260 -8.06 2.74 -20.34
N PRO A 261 -8.75 3.60 -19.57
CA PRO A 261 -10.20 3.62 -19.30
C PRO A 261 -11.08 4.38 -20.31
N PHE A 262 -10.51 5.28 -21.11
CA PHE A 262 -11.25 6.20 -22.00
C PHE A 262 -11.21 5.80 -23.48
N LYS A 263 -10.36 4.85 -23.88
CA LYS A 263 -10.20 4.39 -25.27
C LYS A 263 -9.63 5.48 -26.17
N LEU A 264 -8.66 6.20 -25.65
CA LEU A 264 -7.95 7.27 -26.36
C LEU A 264 -7.19 6.71 -27.55
N LYS A 265 -6.99 7.53 -28.58
CA LYS A 265 -6.22 7.19 -29.77
C LYS A 265 -5.00 8.08 -29.89
N ASP A 266 -3.98 7.56 -30.57
CA ASP A 266 -2.70 8.21 -30.92
C ASP A 266 -2.53 9.68 -30.43
N SER A 267 -3.06 10.67 -31.15
CA SER A 267 -2.90 12.10 -30.85
C SER A 267 -3.41 12.57 -29.47
N GLU A 268 -4.25 11.78 -28.81
CA GLU A 268 -4.82 12.03 -27.48
C GLU A 268 -3.94 11.48 -26.35
N ILE A 269 -2.92 10.69 -26.67
CA ILE A 269 -2.04 10.02 -25.70
C ILE A 269 -0.67 10.70 -25.72
N SER A 270 -0.32 11.35 -24.60
CA SER A 270 0.95 12.08 -24.46
C SER A 270 2.16 11.16 -24.51
N LEU A 271 3.33 11.73 -24.80
CA LEU A 271 4.58 10.98 -24.86
C LEU A 271 4.90 10.30 -23.52
N GLU A 272 4.67 11.00 -22.41
CA GLU A 272 4.88 10.49 -21.06
C GLU A 272 4.02 9.27 -20.76
N VAL A 273 2.74 9.29 -21.16
CA VAL A 273 1.84 8.13 -21.02
C VAL A 273 2.37 6.93 -21.80
N ARG A 274 2.84 7.15 -23.04
CA ARG A 274 3.40 6.08 -23.89
C ARG A 274 4.63 5.44 -23.27
N ILE A 275 5.49 6.24 -22.64
CA ILE A 275 6.69 5.74 -21.95
C ILE A 275 6.29 4.85 -20.76
N VAL A 276 5.35 5.30 -19.92
CA VAL A 276 4.86 4.51 -18.77
C VAL A 276 4.19 3.22 -19.24
N ALA A 277 3.36 3.27 -20.28
CA ALA A 277 2.70 2.09 -20.84
C ALA A 277 3.72 1.04 -21.33
N ILE A 278 4.74 1.45 -22.07
CA ILE A 278 5.79 0.54 -22.56
C ILE A 278 6.62 -0.02 -21.40
N ALA A 279 6.96 0.81 -20.42
CA ALA A 279 7.70 0.37 -19.23
C ALA A 279 6.94 -0.67 -18.40
N ASP A 280 5.63 -0.48 -18.20
CA ASP A 280 4.75 -1.45 -17.52
C ASP A 280 4.71 -2.78 -18.27
N ILE A 281 4.48 -2.75 -19.59
CA ILE A 281 4.48 -3.95 -20.44
C ILE A 281 5.80 -4.71 -20.31
N ILE A 282 6.94 -4.02 -20.41
CA ILE A 282 8.26 -4.66 -20.30
C ILE A 282 8.43 -5.29 -18.93
N SER A 283 8.13 -4.56 -17.86
CA SER A 283 8.23 -5.09 -16.50
C SER A 283 7.35 -6.33 -16.31
N ALA A 284 6.16 -6.36 -16.88
CA ALA A 284 5.27 -7.52 -16.84
C ALA A 284 5.80 -8.73 -17.63
N LEU A 285 6.55 -8.51 -18.71
CA LEU A 285 7.13 -9.57 -19.55
C LEU A 285 8.42 -10.16 -18.97
N VAL A 286 9.27 -9.32 -18.37
CA VAL A 286 10.56 -9.75 -17.79
C VAL A 286 10.43 -10.17 -16.33
N GLY A 287 9.37 -9.75 -15.64
CA GLY A 287 9.13 -10.10 -14.24
C GLY A 287 8.64 -11.53 -14.07
N LYS A 288 9.19 -12.23 -13.08
CA LYS A 288 8.68 -13.54 -12.63
C LYS A 288 7.38 -13.36 -11.85
N ARG A 289 6.28 -14.00 -12.30
CA ARG A 289 4.99 -14.03 -11.60
C ARG A 289 4.73 -15.42 -11.02
N SER A 290 3.81 -15.53 -10.05
CA SER A 290 3.41 -16.80 -9.42
C SER A 290 2.99 -17.87 -10.45
N TYR A 291 2.36 -17.45 -11.55
CA TYR A 291 1.83 -18.30 -12.60
C TYR A 291 2.68 -18.35 -13.89
N LYS A 292 3.81 -17.63 -13.96
CA LYS A 292 4.60 -17.49 -15.21
C LYS A 292 6.07 -17.17 -14.97
N GLY A 293 6.95 -17.90 -15.64
CA GLY A 293 8.40 -17.59 -15.68
C GLY A 293 8.73 -16.35 -16.51
N GLU A 294 9.96 -15.86 -16.39
CA GLU A 294 10.47 -14.74 -17.18
C GLU A 294 10.52 -15.11 -18.67
N PHE A 295 10.16 -14.19 -19.55
CA PHE A 295 10.35 -14.41 -20.98
C PHE A 295 11.81 -14.21 -21.41
N PRO A 296 12.31 -15.02 -22.35
CA PRO A 296 13.58 -14.73 -23.03
C PRO A 296 13.53 -13.39 -23.75
N LYS A 297 14.69 -12.72 -23.85
CA LYS A 297 14.85 -11.42 -24.51
C LYS A 297 14.21 -11.39 -25.90
N GLU A 298 14.43 -12.43 -26.70
CA GLU A 298 13.93 -12.55 -28.06
C GLU A 298 12.39 -12.58 -28.10
N THR A 299 11.77 -13.20 -27.09
CA THR A 299 10.31 -13.22 -26.95
C THR A 299 9.77 -11.85 -26.56
N VAL A 300 10.42 -11.16 -25.63
CA VAL A 300 10.05 -9.79 -25.23
C VAL A 300 10.12 -8.84 -26.42
N ILE A 301 11.24 -8.85 -27.15
CA ILE A 301 11.44 -8.02 -28.35
C ILE A 301 10.39 -8.34 -29.41
N SER A 302 10.09 -9.63 -29.65
CA SER A 302 9.05 -10.05 -30.60
C SER A 302 7.67 -9.50 -30.23
N ILE A 303 7.28 -9.61 -28.97
CA ILE A 303 5.99 -9.07 -28.47
C ILE A 303 5.93 -7.55 -28.63
N LEU A 304 6.97 -6.83 -28.23
CA LEU A 304 7.03 -5.37 -28.36
C LEU A 304 6.95 -4.93 -29.84
N SER A 305 7.67 -5.65 -30.71
CA SER A 305 7.68 -5.37 -32.14
C SER A 305 6.29 -5.61 -32.76
N ASP A 306 5.63 -6.71 -32.42
CA ASP A 306 4.26 -6.99 -32.87
C ASP A 306 3.26 -5.94 -32.36
N MET A 307 3.36 -5.54 -31.10
CA MET A 307 2.50 -4.48 -30.56
C MET A 307 2.72 -3.13 -31.26
N ALA A 308 3.95 -2.77 -31.57
CA ALA A 308 4.26 -1.55 -32.33
C ALA A 308 3.75 -1.63 -33.78
N LEU A 309 3.96 -2.76 -34.46
CA LEU A 309 3.47 -3.00 -35.83
C LEU A 309 1.94 -2.91 -35.94
N ASN A 310 1.23 -3.35 -34.90
CA ASN A 310 -0.23 -3.27 -34.81
C ASN A 310 -0.73 -1.94 -34.22
N ASN A 311 0.12 -0.91 -34.14
CA ASN A 311 -0.20 0.42 -33.62
C ASN A 311 -0.82 0.39 -32.21
N LYS A 312 -0.38 -0.53 -31.34
CA LYS A 312 -0.84 -0.59 -29.94
C LYS A 312 0.02 0.27 -29.02
N ILE A 313 1.31 0.35 -29.30
CA ILE A 313 2.31 1.12 -28.56
C ILE A 313 3.15 1.95 -29.52
N ASP A 314 3.83 2.94 -28.98
CA ASP A 314 4.67 3.86 -29.75
C ASP A 314 5.88 3.14 -30.39
N SER A 315 5.98 3.20 -31.71
CA SER A 315 7.04 2.53 -32.46
C SER A 315 8.42 3.14 -32.21
N ASP A 316 8.51 4.45 -32.01
CA ASP A 316 9.79 5.14 -31.85
C ASP A 316 10.38 4.81 -30.47
N ILE A 317 9.56 4.89 -29.41
CA ILE A 317 9.97 4.45 -28.07
C ILE A 317 10.31 2.95 -28.08
N CYS A 318 9.49 2.12 -28.74
CA CYS A 318 9.75 0.68 -28.84
C CYS A 318 11.11 0.39 -29.47
N ASN A 319 11.44 1.04 -30.59
CA ASN A 319 12.72 0.88 -31.26
C ASN A 319 13.90 1.30 -30.38
N ILE A 320 13.77 2.40 -29.65
CA ILE A 320 14.79 2.88 -28.71
C ILE A 320 15.01 1.86 -27.59
N VAL A 321 13.93 1.32 -27.04
CA VAL A 321 14.02 0.33 -25.96
C VAL A 321 14.62 -0.98 -26.46
N ILE A 322 14.30 -1.42 -27.67
CA ILE A 322 14.88 -2.62 -28.27
C ILE A 322 16.39 -2.41 -28.51
N ASP A 323 16.81 -1.27 -29.05
CA ASP A 323 18.22 -0.93 -29.27
C ASP A 323 19.01 -0.87 -27.94
N LYS A 324 18.41 -0.30 -26.90
CA LYS A 324 19.02 -0.12 -25.57
C LYS A 324 18.64 -1.21 -24.56
N TYR A 325 18.08 -2.33 -25.01
CA TYR A 325 17.47 -3.33 -24.14
C TYR A 325 18.39 -3.82 -23.02
N ASP A 326 19.62 -4.23 -23.38
CA ASP A 326 20.57 -4.78 -22.40
C ASP A 326 21.06 -3.73 -21.41
N PHE A 327 21.18 -2.48 -21.84
CA PHE A 327 21.53 -1.35 -21.00
C PHE A 327 20.41 -1.08 -19.98
N ILE A 328 19.17 -0.91 -20.46
CA ILE A 328 18.00 -0.63 -19.62
C ILE A 328 17.81 -1.76 -18.60
N LEU A 329 17.77 -3.02 -19.03
CA LEU A 329 17.59 -4.13 -18.09
C LEU A 329 18.81 -4.39 -17.21
N GLY A 330 20.01 -4.00 -17.64
CA GLY A 330 21.20 -3.98 -16.80
C GLY A 330 21.03 -3.04 -15.60
N ARG A 331 20.47 -1.85 -15.83
CA ARG A 331 20.14 -0.88 -14.79
C ARG A 331 19.03 -1.39 -13.86
N VAL A 332 17.97 -1.97 -14.42
CA VAL A 332 16.88 -2.60 -13.64
C VAL A 332 17.43 -3.67 -12.70
N ARG A 333 18.29 -4.59 -13.18
CA ARG A 333 18.89 -5.63 -12.35
C ARG A 333 19.77 -5.07 -11.23
N ALA A 334 20.52 -4.01 -11.50
CA ALA A 334 21.35 -3.35 -10.49
C ALA A 334 20.49 -2.70 -9.39
N ASN A 335 19.45 -1.95 -9.77
CA ASN A 335 18.61 -1.20 -8.85
C ASN A 335 17.66 -2.11 -8.03
N THR A 336 17.11 -3.15 -8.66
CA THR A 336 16.28 -4.14 -7.97
C THR A 336 17.07 -4.93 -6.92
N LYS A 337 18.36 -5.20 -7.13
CA LYS A 337 19.20 -5.91 -6.15
C LYS A 337 19.31 -5.17 -4.82
N GLU A 338 19.53 -3.85 -4.86
CA GLU A 338 19.65 -3.03 -3.66
C GLU A 338 18.35 -3.02 -2.85
N THR A 339 17.22 -2.77 -3.52
CA THR A 339 15.92 -2.74 -2.85
C THR A 339 15.49 -4.11 -2.34
N LEU A 340 15.83 -5.19 -3.06
CA LEU A 340 15.59 -6.55 -2.57
C LEU A 340 16.38 -6.85 -1.28
N THR A 341 17.58 -6.29 -1.11
CA THR A 341 18.31 -6.39 0.16
C THR A 341 17.54 -5.72 1.29
N ILE A 342 17.00 -4.51 1.06
CA ILE A 342 16.15 -3.82 2.06
C ILE A 342 14.92 -4.66 2.39
N TYR A 343 14.20 -5.14 1.38
CA TYR A 343 13.03 -6.00 1.57
C TYR A 343 13.37 -7.25 2.40
N ASN A 344 14.48 -7.93 2.08
CA ASN A 344 14.90 -9.12 2.84
C ASN A 344 15.28 -8.77 4.29
N ASN A 345 15.90 -7.61 4.53
CA ASN A 345 16.19 -7.15 5.90
C ASN A 345 14.92 -6.89 6.69
N ILE A 346 13.91 -6.27 6.07
CA ILE A 346 12.59 -6.04 6.68
C ILE A 346 11.93 -7.38 7.02
N MET A 347 11.98 -8.35 6.10
CA MET A 347 11.41 -9.69 6.34
C MET A 347 12.15 -10.43 7.45
N LYS A 348 13.46 -10.26 7.56
CA LYS A 348 14.24 -10.81 8.68
C LYS A 348 13.87 -10.14 10.00
N GLU A 349 13.78 -8.81 10.03
CA GLU A 349 13.36 -8.06 11.23
C GLU A 349 11.93 -8.46 11.66
N TYR A 350 11.05 -8.73 10.70
CA TYR A 350 9.72 -9.27 10.94
C TYR A 350 9.78 -10.64 11.64
N GLU A 351 10.55 -11.59 11.11
CA GLU A 351 10.72 -12.92 11.70
C GLU A 351 11.35 -12.86 13.11
N ASP A 352 12.38 -12.03 13.29
CA ASP A 352 13.07 -11.84 14.57
C ASP A 352 12.13 -11.26 15.64
N LEU A 353 11.33 -10.24 15.29
CA LEU A 353 10.34 -9.63 16.18
C LEU A 353 9.24 -10.62 16.56
N LEU A 354 8.67 -11.36 15.59
CA LEU A 354 7.65 -12.37 15.88
C LEU A 354 8.18 -13.46 16.82
N SER A 355 9.39 -13.97 16.59
CA SER A 355 9.99 -14.97 17.47
C SER A 355 10.17 -14.45 18.90
N ASN A 356 10.47 -13.16 19.07
CA ASN A 356 10.57 -12.55 20.39
C ASN A 356 9.20 -12.44 21.08
N PHE A 357 8.14 -12.07 20.35
CA PHE A 357 6.78 -12.02 20.87
C PHE A 357 6.20 -13.41 21.19
N GLU A 358 6.57 -14.45 20.42
CA GLU A 358 6.22 -15.84 20.72
C GLU A 358 6.79 -16.31 22.06
N LYS A 359 8.07 -16.00 22.33
CA LYS A 359 8.75 -16.40 23.58
C LYS A 359 8.08 -15.84 24.84
N ILE A 360 7.40 -14.70 24.74
CA ILE A 360 6.68 -14.06 25.85
C ILE A 360 5.18 -14.41 25.87
N GLY A 361 4.73 -15.34 25.02
CA GLY A 361 3.38 -15.91 25.08
C GLY A 361 2.26 -15.05 24.50
N LEU A 362 2.59 -14.05 23.66
CA LEU A 362 1.62 -13.15 23.03
C LEU A 362 0.94 -13.70 21.76
N PHE A 363 1.45 -14.81 21.19
CA PHE A 363 1.02 -15.30 19.88
C PHE A 363 -0.30 -16.08 19.86
N ASN A 364 -0.70 -16.68 20.98
CA ASN A 364 -1.80 -17.67 21.03
C ASN A 364 -3.06 -17.18 21.75
N ARG A 365 -3.18 -15.89 22.05
CA ARG A 365 -4.29 -15.38 22.85
C ARG A 365 -5.27 -14.61 21.98
N ARG A 366 -6.37 -15.28 21.65
CA ARG A 366 -7.60 -14.65 21.16
C ARG A 366 -7.94 -13.47 22.06
N LEU A 367 -8.36 -12.34 21.50
CA LEU A 367 -9.18 -11.38 22.24
C LEU A 367 -10.35 -12.20 22.83
N THR A 368 -10.31 -12.46 24.13
CA THR A 368 -11.45 -13.00 24.85
C THR A 368 -12.45 -11.86 24.97
N LEU A 369 -13.36 -11.78 23.99
CA LEU A 369 -14.53 -10.91 23.99
C LEU A 369 -15.42 -11.18 25.20
#